data_AF-A0A1B2FEF7-F1
#
_entry.id   AF-A0A1B2FEF7-F1
#
_cell.length_a   1.000
_cell.length_b   1.000
_cell.length_c   1.000
_cell.angle_alpha   90.00
_cell.angle_beta   90.00
_cell.angle_gamma   90.00
#
_symmetry.space_group_name_H-M   'P 1'
#
loop_
_entity.id
_entity.type
_entity.pdbx_description
1 polymer ?
#
loop_
_entity_poly.entity_id
_entity_poly.type
_entity_poly.pdbx_seq_one_letter_code
_entity_poly.pdbx_strand_id
1 'polypeptide(L)'
;MFVRFAAGLLLVALSSHSMAASFDCTKASNFAEKEICRDGYLSTVDGVLARTYKEAMAATDQPEALRQSQREWLTTRNQCTTQKCLDKALGGRIQSLEAFISAEKKKAYERAHEQRIAELRAQEAERTRQQEAAFARQEQERQLRAQAAQQAALAQRPAVSTQVAPSYPAATVQPTLGQQSPVSPAVQANSVWQDVFSVLWKLALIVAVIASCWALWLHHKGQATIYNDYTDAAITNLLPVTGLIIGLLCGWLGLPHQVYQVAVITGILSAVAFAVYAAAMTNDGALNITLTLIAKLTFVSVFYLVMGLLILSLFGGARRKGESRAQAEARQRREARQTRAQIATTSAGYTFFTAWLCRRAEFTSLSECLAFSAEPQAV
;
A
#
# COMPACT_ATOMS: atom_id res chain seq x y z
N MET A 1 -51.47 -13.63 39.55
CA MET A 1 -51.95 -14.07 38.22
C MET A 1 -51.49 -13.17 37.05
N PHE A 2 -50.46 -12.31 37.23
CA PHE A 2 -49.96 -11.42 36.17
C PHE A 2 -48.55 -11.77 35.66
N VAL A 3 -47.84 -12.72 36.29
CA VAL A 3 -46.47 -13.12 35.89
C VAL A 3 -46.47 -14.25 34.85
N ARG A 4 -47.61 -14.93 34.63
CA ARG A 4 -47.74 -16.02 33.64
C ARG A 4 -48.06 -15.54 32.21
N PHE A 5 -48.54 -14.31 32.05
CA PHE A 5 -48.85 -13.74 30.74
C PHE A 5 -47.67 -12.99 30.09
N ALA A 6 -46.65 -12.61 30.87
CA ALA A 6 -45.44 -11.99 30.34
C ALA A 6 -44.47 -12.98 29.66
N ALA A 7 -44.57 -14.27 29.97
CA ALA A 7 -43.73 -15.31 29.36
C ALA A 7 -44.26 -15.81 27.99
N GLY A 8 -45.54 -15.57 27.68
CA GLY A 8 -46.16 -15.99 26.42
C GLY A 8 -45.95 -15.00 25.26
N LEU A 9 -45.67 -13.73 25.56
CA LEU A 9 -45.50 -12.69 24.53
C LEU A 9 -44.04 -12.52 24.06
N LEU A 10 -43.07 -13.13 24.76
CA LEU A 10 -41.65 -13.07 24.40
C LEU A 10 -41.22 -14.20 23.44
N LEU A 11 -42.08 -15.19 23.18
CA LEU A 11 -41.79 -16.34 22.31
C LEU A 11 -42.31 -16.21 20.87
N VAL A 12 -42.97 -15.11 20.50
CA VAL A 12 -43.41 -14.81 19.12
C VAL A 12 -42.50 -13.77 18.43
N ALA A 13 -41.48 -13.27 19.13
CA ALA A 13 -40.46 -12.37 18.59
C ALA A 13 -39.20 -13.09 18.06
N LEU A 14 -39.25 -14.41 17.83
CA LEU A 14 -38.35 -15.04 16.85
C LEU A 14 -38.94 -14.82 15.45
N SER A 15 -38.95 -13.54 15.05
CA SER A 15 -39.07 -13.15 13.67
C SER A 15 -38.07 -13.98 12.88
N SER A 16 -38.59 -14.74 11.92
CA SER A 16 -37.86 -15.36 10.84
C SER A 16 -36.71 -14.45 10.43
N HIS A 17 -35.47 -14.85 10.75
CA HIS A 17 -34.33 -14.22 10.11
C HIS A 17 -34.49 -14.53 8.63
N SER A 18 -35.00 -13.56 7.87
CA SER A 18 -34.99 -13.63 6.42
C SER A 18 -33.53 -13.58 6.01
N MET A 19 -32.90 -14.74 5.97
CA MET A 19 -31.66 -14.93 5.27
C MET A 19 -32.00 -14.70 3.81
N ALA A 20 -31.72 -13.50 3.36
CA ALA A 20 -32.07 -13.08 2.02
C ALA A 20 -31.05 -13.72 1.08
N ALA A 21 -31.36 -14.95 0.64
CA ALA A 21 -30.84 -15.43 -0.64
C ALA A 21 -31.08 -14.35 -1.71
N SER A 22 -30.28 -14.37 -2.77
CA SER A 22 -30.37 -13.37 -3.85
C SER A 22 -31.68 -13.42 -4.65
N PHE A 23 -32.56 -14.36 -4.33
CA PHE A 23 -33.86 -14.58 -4.93
C PHE A 23 -34.95 -14.75 -3.85
N ASP A 24 -36.21 -14.69 -4.30
CA ASP A 24 -37.38 -14.85 -3.44
C ASP A 24 -37.51 -16.30 -2.96
N CYS A 25 -37.18 -16.54 -1.69
CA CYS A 25 -37.25 -17.86 -1.06
C CYS A 25 -38.65 -18.46 -1.03
N THR A 26 -39.71 -17.65 -1.16
CA THR A 26 -41.09 -18.18 -1.26
C THR A 26 -41.33 -18.90 -2.58
N LYS A 27 -40.47 -18.69 -3.59
CA LYS A 27 -40.53 -19.30 -4.91
C LYS A 27 -39.55 -20.46 -5.09
N ALA A 28 -38.84 -20.85 -4.04
CA ALA A 28 -37.86 -21.93 -4.08
C ALA A 28 -38.54 -23.27 -4.42
N SER A 29 -38.14 -23.87 -5.54
CA SER A 29 -38.85 -25.01 -6.15
C SER A 29 -38.09 -26.33 -6.02
N ASN A 30 -36.77 -26.30 -6.14
CA ASN A 30 -35.88 -27.46 -6.14
C ASN A 30 -35.02 -27.58 -4.87
N PHE A 31 -34.28 -28.68 -4.73
CA PHE A 31 -33.39 -28.92 -3.58
C PHE A 31 -32.41 -27.77 -3.38
N ALA A 32 -31.72 -27.35 -4.45
CA ALA A 32 -30.71 -26.31 -4.40
C ALA A 32 -31.25 -24.99 -3.82
N GLU A 33 -32.38 -24.52 -4.36
CA GLU A 33 -33.02 -23.27 -3.92
C GLU A 33 -33.50 -23.35 -2.47
N LYS A 34 -34.13 -24.46 -2.09
CA LYS A 34 -34.63 -24.65 -0.72
C LYS A 34 -33.49 -24.74 0.29
N GLU A 35 -32.39 -25.39 -0.07
CA GLU A 35 -31.21 -25.50 0.79
C GLU A 35 -30.53 -24.14 0.97
N ILE A 36 -30.36 -23.37 -0.11
CA ILE A 36 -29.81 -22.01 -0.06
C ILE A 36 -30.66 -21.10 0.83
N CYS A 37 -31.99 -21.24 0.78
CA CYS A 37 -32.89 -20.44 1.62
C CYS A 37 -32.90 -20.85 3.09
N ARG A 38 -32.57 -22.11 3.41
CA ARG A 38 -32.58 -22.64 4.78
C ARG A 38 -31.24 -22.49 5.50
N ASP A 39 -30.13 -22.58 4.79
CA ASP A 39 -28.78 -22.55 5.35
C ASP A 39 -28.14 -21.15 5.23
N GLY A 40 -27.74 -20.58 6.37
CA GLY A 40 -27.27 -19.19 6.44
C GLY A 40 -25.93 -18.94 5.78
N TYR A 41 -25.10 -19.97 5.77
CA TYR A 41 -23.84 -19.92 5.05
C TYR A 41 -24.11 -19.90 3.54
N LEU A 42 -24.91 -20.83 3.01
CA LEU A 42 -25.27 -20.88 1.59
C LEU A 42 -26.00 -19.63 1.12
N SER A 43 -26.93 -19.09 1.91
CA SER A 43 -27.60 -17.81 1.61
C SER A 43 -26.60 -16.66 1.48
N THR A 44 -25.60 -16.62 2.37
CA THR A 44 -24.54 -15.61 2.32
C THR A 44 -23.67 -15.77 1.07
N VAL A 45 -23.27 -17.00 0.73
CA VAL A 45 -22.47 -17.29 -0.47
C VAL A 45 -23.24 -16.94 -1.75
N ASP A 46 -24.54 -17.26 -1.82
CA ASP A 46 -25.41 -16.87 -2.93
C ASP A 46 -25.53 -15.33 -3.05
N GLY A 47 -25.59 -14.62 -1.93
CA GLY A 47 -25.52 -13.15 -1.90
C GLY A 47 -24.20 -12.58 -2.42
N VAL A 48 -23.06 -13.22 -2.13
CA VAL A 48 -21.76 -12.87 -2.73
C VAL A 48 -21.81 -13.05 -4.24
N LEU A 49 -22.24 -14.22 -4.70
CA LEU A 49 -22.36 -14.54 -6.13
C LEU A 49 -23.22 -13.51 -6.87
N ALA A 50 -24.35 -13.10 -6.31
CA ALA A 50 -25.21 -12.09 -6.92
C ALA A 50 -24.55 -10.71 -7.04
N ARG A 51 -23.72 -10.32 -6.06
CA ARG A 51 -22.93 -9.08 -6.16
C ARG A 51 -21.83 -9.19 -7.21
N THR A 52 -21.07 -10.29 -7.22
CA THR A 52 -20.04 -10.55 -8.22
C THR A 52 -20.62 -10.56 -9.63
N TYR A 53 -21.78 -11.20 -9.83
CA TYR A 53 -22.48 -11.18 -11.11
C TYR A 53 -22.88 -9.77 -11.55
N LYS A 54 -23.36 -8.91 -10.64
CA LYS A 54 -23.65 -7.50 -10.95
C LYS A 54 -22.41 -6.72 -11.37
N GLU A 55 -21.27 -6.97 -10.72
CA GLU A 55 -20.00 -6.37 -11.13
C GLU A 55 -19.56 -6.85 -12.52
N ALA A 56 -19.65 -8.16 -12.78
CA ALA A 56 -19.37 -8.74 -14.09
C ALA A 56 -20.25 -8.13 -15.19
N MET A 57 -21.54 -7.91 -14.91
CA MET A 57 -22.48 -7.23 -15.80
C MET A 57 -22.11 -5.78 -16.10
N ALA A 58 -21.48 -5.08 -15.15
CA ALA A 58 -21.03 -3.70 -15.33
C ALA A 58 -19.67 -3.62 -16.04
N ALA A 59 -18.84 -4.65 -15.94
CA ALA A 59 -17.51 -4.70 -16.51
C ALA A 59 -17.49 -5.08 -18.01
N THR A 60 -18.51 -5.78 -18.49
CA THR A 60 -18.50 -6.34 -19.86
C THR A 60 -19.22 -5.49 -20.89
N ASP A 61 -18.69 -5.49 -22.11
CA ASP A 61 -19.35 -4.94 -23.30
C ASP A 61 -20.37 -5.93 -23.92
N GLN A 62 -20.47 -7.17 -23.41
CA GLN A 62 -21.37 -8.23 -23.92
C GLN A 62 -22.32 -8.77 -22.84
N PRO A 63 -23.23 -7.93 -22.30
CA PRO A 63 -24.09 -8.31 -21.19
C PRO A 63 -25.03 -9.48 -21.51
N GLU A 64 -25.48 -9.64 -22.76
CA GLU A 64 -26.39 -10.76 -23.12
C GLU A 64 -25.71 -12.12 -23.05
N ALA A 65 -24.43 -12.21 -23.46
CA ALA A 65 -23.66 -13.45 -23.38
C ALA A 65 -23.45 -13.86 -21.91
N LEU A 66 -23.15 -12.89 -21.05
CA LEU A 66 -22.99 -13.14 -19.62
C LEU A 66 -24.32 -13.56 -18.96
N ARG A 67 -25.45 -12.93 -19.33
CA ARG A 67 -26.78 -13.36 -18.87
C ARG A 67 -27.11 -14.78 -19.28
N GLN A 68 -26.77 -15.16 -20.51
CA GLN A 68 -27.00 -16.51 -20.99
C GLN A 68 -26.14 -17.53 -20.23
N SER A 69 -24.84 -17.26 -20.07
CA SER A 69 -23.95 -18.08 -19.25
C SER A 69 -24.46 -18.26 -17.82
N GLN A 70 -25.00 -17.21 -17.22
CA GLN A 70 -25.56 -17.29 -15.87
C GLN A 70 -26.82 -18.16 -15.80
N ARG A 71 -27.72 -18.05 -16.78
CA ARG A 71 -28.90 -18.93 -16.88
C ARG A 71 -28.51 -20.40 -17.04
N GLU A 72 -27.53 -20.67 -17.89
CA GLU A 72 -27.01 -22.03 -18.09
C GLU A 72 -26.41 -22.57 -16.79
N TRP A 73 -25.59 -21.77 -16.10
CA TRP A 73 -25.02 -22.18 -14.83
C TRP A 73 -26.08 -22.47 -13.74
N LEU A 74 -27.20 -21.74 -13.71
CA LEU A 74 -28.30 -22.04 -12.78
C LEU A 74 -28.85 -23.46 -12.99
N THR A 75 -28.84 -23.98 -14.23
CA THR A 75 -29.25 -25.37 -14.49
C THR A 75 -28.29 -26.37 -13.85
N THR A 76 -26.98 -26.11 -13.88
CA THR A 76 -25.95 -26.92 -13.21
C THR A 76 -26.13 -26.89 -11.70
N ARG A 77 -26.32 -25.70 -11.10
CA ARG A 77 -26.59 -25.56 -9.65
C ARG A 77 -27.82 -26.37 -9.24
N ASN A 78 -28.88 -26.35 -10.04
CA ASN A 78 -30.14 -27.02 -9.73
C ASN A 78 -30.06 -28.56 -9.82
N GLN A 79 -28.97 -29.14 -10.35
CA GLN A 79 -28.72 -30.58 -10.32
C GLN A 79 -28.13 -31.06 -8.99
N CYS A 80 -27.70 -30.16 -8.11
CA CYS A 80 -27.16 -30.53 -6.80
C CYS A 80 -28.23 -31.15 -5.90
N THR A 81 -27.85 -32.20 -5.17
CA THR A 81 -28.68 -32.91 -4.18
C THR A 81 -28.07 -32.93 -2.78
N THR A 82 -26.93 -32.25 -2.60
CA THR A 82 -26.22 -32.14 -1.32
C THR A 82 -25.67 -30.74 -1.12
N GLN A 83 -25.50 -30.31 0.14
CA GLN A 83 -24.90 -29.02 0.49
C GLN A 83 -23.47 -28.89 -0.08
N LYS A 84 -22.63 -29.92 0.05
CA LYS A 84 -21.26 -29.92 -0.50
C LYS A 84 -21.22 -29.67 -2.01
N CYS A 85 -22.23 -30.16 -2.76
CA CYS A 85 -22.35 -29.86 -4.19
C CYS A 85 -22.64 -28.38 -4.42
N LEU A 86 -23.55 -27.79 -3.63
CA LEU A 86 -23.89 -26.37 -3.70
C LEU A 86 -22.70 -25.48 -3.35
N ASP A 87 -21.97 -25.80 -2.28
CA ASP A 87 -20.76 -25.08 -1.89
C ASP A 87 -19.78 -25.00 -3.06
N LYS A 88 -19.53 -26.14 -3.71
CA LYS A 88 -18.64 -26.22 -4.88
C LYS A 88 -19.21 -25.46 -6.09
N ALA A 89 -20.51 -25.60 -6.37
CA ALA A 89 -21.15 -24.97 -7.53
C ALA A 89 -21.19 -23.45 -7.41
N LEU A 90 -21.55 -22.92 -6.23
CA LEU A 90 -21.58 -21.50 -5.93
C LEU A 90 -20.16 -20.92 -5.92
N GLY A 91 -19.24 -21.53 -5.17
CA GLY A 91 -17.85 -21.08 -5.08
C GLY A 91 -17.15 -21.08 -6.45
N GLY A 92 -17.32 -22.15 -7.23
CA GLY A 92 -16.74 -22.23 -8.57
C GLY A 92 -17.30 -21.18 -9.53
N ARG A 93 -18.57 -20.78 -9.39
CA ARG A 93 -19.14 -19.71 -10.20
C ARG A 93 -18.64 -18.33 -9.80
N ILE A 94 -18.51 -18.07 -8.50
CA ILE A 94 -17.92 -16.83 -8.00
C ILE A 94 -16.53 -16.64 -8.61
N GLN A 95 -15.66 -17.66 -8.50
CA GLN A 95 -14.32 -17.64 -9.10
C GLN A 95 -14.36 -17.43 -10.62
N SER A 96 -15.26 -18.11 -11.33
CA SER A 96 -15.42 -17.92 -12.77
C SER A 96 -15.84 -16.49 -13.14
N LEU A 97 -16.70 -15.85 -12.35
CA LEU A 97 -17.14 -14.47 -12.58
C LEU A 97 -16.05 -13.46 -12.21
N GLU A 98 -15.28 -13.70 -11.15
CA GLU A 98 -14.12 -12.89 -10.76
C GLU A 98 -13.04 -12.92 -11.85
N ALA A 99 -12.68 -14.10 -12.35
CA ALA A 99 -11.75 -14.25 -13.48
C ALA A 99 -12.26 -13.52 -14.74
N PHE A 100 -13.57 -13.61 -15.00
CA PHE A 100 -14.20 -12.87 -16.10
C PHE A 100 -14.10 -11.35 -15.91
N ILE A 101 -14.40 -10.82 -14.71
CA ILE A 101 -14.25 -9.39 -14.39
C ILE A 101 -12.82 -8.93 -14.63
N SER A 102 -11.84 -9.68 -14.13
CA SER A 102 -10.41 -9.37 -14.29
C SER A 102 -10.00 -9.33 -15.76
N ALA A 103 -10.50 -10.28 -16.57
CA ALA A 103 -10.24 -10.30 -18.02
C ALA A 103 -10.87 -9.10 -18.74
N GLU A 104 -12.12 -8.72 -18.40
CA GLU A 104 -12.78 -7.56 -19.02
C GLU A 104 -12.09 -6.23 -18.62
N LYS A 105 -11.70 -6.08 -17.34
CA LYS A 105 -10.92 -4.93 -16.86
C LYS A 105 -9.57 -4.83 -17.59
N LYS A 106 -8.87 -5.95 -17.79
CA LYS A 106 -7.61 -5.98 -18.55
C LYS A 106 -7.80 -5.52 -19.99
N LYS A 107 -8.82 -6.04 -20.70
CA LYS A 107 -9.14 -5.59 -22.06
C LYS A 107 -9.49 -4.10 -22.12
N ALA A 108 -10.19 -3.57 -21.11
CA ALA A 108 -10.52 -2.15 -21.04
C ALA A 108 -9.25 -1.30 -20.84
N TYR A 109 -8.34 -1.73 -19.97
CA TYR A 109 -7.05 -1.08 -19.76
C TYR A 109 -6.19 -1.07 -21.03
N GLU A 110 -6.06 -2.22 -21.70
CA GLU A 110 -5.28 -2.35 -22.94
C GLU A 110 -5.80 -1.40 -24.02
N ARG A 111 -7.13 -1.36 -24.23
CA ARG A 111 -7.77 -0.42 -25.16
C ARG A 111 -7.48 1.04 -24.82
N ALA A 112 -7.60 1.42 -23.55
CA ALA A 112 -7.31 2.79 -23.11
C ALA A 112 -5.83 3.16 -23.27
N HIS A 113 -4.93 2.20 -23.02
CA HIS A 113 -3.50 2.38 -23.18
C HIS A 113 -3.09 2.57 -24.64
N GLU A 114 -3.62 1.74 -25.54
CA GLU A 114 -3.41 1.87 -26.98
C GLU A 114 -3.90 3.21 -27.51
N GLN A 115 -5.08 3.65 -27.07
CA GLN A 115 -5.62 4.97 -27.42
C GLN A 115 -4.69 6.10 -26.98
N ARG A 116 -4.17 6.05 -25.75
CA ARG A 116 -3.22 7.05 -25.25
C ARG A 116 -1.92 7.07 -26.04
N ILE A 117 -1.37 5.90 -26.39
CA ILE A 117 -0.16 5.82 -27.23
C ILE A 117 -0.44 6.41 -28.61
N ALA A 118 -1.58 6.10 -29.21
CA ALA A 118 -1.97 6.66 -30.50
C ALA A 118 -2.11 8.20 -30.44
N GLU A 119 -2.68 8.73 -29.36
CA GLU A 119 -2.78 10.17 -29.11
C GLU A 119 -1.40 10.83 -29.00
N LEU A 120 -0.49 10.26 -28.19
CA LEU A 120 0.87 10.78 -28.04
C LEU A 120 1.62 10.78 -29.39
N ARG A 121 1.50 9.71 -30.18
CA ARG A 121 2.10 9.64 -31.52
C ARG A 121 1.54 10.71 -32.45
N ALA A 122 0.23 10.99 -32.38
CA ALA A 122 -0.39 12.06 -33.16
C ALA A 122 0.13 13.44 -32.74
N GLN A 123 0.28 13.68 -31.43
CA GLN A 123 0.84 14.92 -30.90
C GLN A 123 2.32 15.11 -31.25
N GLU A 124 3.12 14.04 -31.26
CA GLU A 124 4.51 14.08 -31.71
C GLU A 124 4.61 14.39 -33.19
N ALA A 125 3.81 13.72 -34.05
CA ALA A 125 3.77 14.00 -35.47
C ALA A 125 3.40 15.47 -35.76
N GLU A 126 2.45 16.03 -35.02
CA GLU A 126 2.08 17.44 -35.16
C GLU A 126 3.18 18.38 -34.69
N ARG A 127 3.84 18.10 -33.56
CA ARG A 127 5.01 18.86 -33.10
C ARG A 127 6.13 18.87 -34.13
N THR A 128 6.42 17.72 -34.75
CA THR A 128 7.43 17.61 -35.80
C THR A 128 7.05 18.46 -37.02
N ARG A 129 5.80 18.38 -37.51
CA ARG A 129 5.32 19.23 -38.62
C ARG A 129 5.47 20.73 -38.32
N GLN A 130 5.14 21.14 -37.10
CA GLN A 130 5.27 22.54 -36.68
C GLN A 130 6.73 23.00 -36.62
N GLN A 131 7.64 22.15 -36.13
CA GLN A 131 9.07 22.42 -36.10
C GLN A 131 9.66 22.54 -37.50
N GLU A 132 9.31 21.61 -38.40
CA GLU A 132 9.73 21.64 -39.81
C GLU A 132 9.21 22.91 -40.51
N ALA A 133 7.94 23.26 -40.32
CA ALA A 133 7.37 24.49 -40.86
C ALA A 133 8.05 25.75 -40.29
N ALA A 134 8.42 25.77 -39.00
CA ALA A 134 9.13 26.88 -38.40
C ALA A 134 10.56 27.00 -38.95
N PHE A 135 11.26 25.88 -39.11
CA PHE A 135 12.59 25.86 -39.71
C PHE A 135 12.56 26.34 -41.16
N ALA A 136 11.60 25.89 -41.96
CA ALA A 136 11.40 26.34 -43.34
C ALA A 136 11.16 27.87 -43.42
N ARG A 137 10.36 28.43 -42.51
CA ARG A 137 10.15 29.90 -42.40
C ARG A 137 11.44 30.65 -42.07
N GLN A 138 12.20 30.19 -41.08
CA GLN A 138 13.47 30.82 -40.70
C GLN A 138 14.49 30.79 -41.83
N GLU A 139 14.55 29.70 -42.58
CA GLU A 139 15.46 29.57 -43.72
C GLU A 139 15.05 30.51 -44.86
N GLN A 140 13.75 30.62 -45.17
CA GLN A 140 13.25 31.63 -46.10
C GLN A 140 13.63 33.05 -45.65
N GLU A 141 13.44 33.41 -44.37
CA GLU A 141 13.83 34.73 -43.86
C GLU A 141 15.34 34.99 -43.97
N ARG A 142 16.18 33.98 -43.67
CA ARG A 142 17.65 34.09 -43.83
C ARG A 142 18.02 34.33 -45.29
N GLN A 143 17.41 33.61 -46.22
CA GLN A 143 17.65 33.79 -47.65
C GLN A 143 17.25 35.20 -48.11
N LEU A 144 16.08 35.71 -47.68
CA LEU A 144 15.68 37.09 -47.95
C LEU A 144 16.67 38.11 -47.37
N ARG A 145 17.11 37.93 -46.12
CA ARG A 145 18.09 38.83 -45.47
C ARG A 145 19.45 38.80 -46.17
N ALA A 146 19.92 37.62 -46.57
CA ALA A 146 21.17 37.47 -47.30
C ALA A 146 21.10 38.18 -48.66
N GLN A 147 19.99 38.05 -49.39
CA GLN A 147 19.76 38.78 -50.63
C GLN A 147 19.76 40.29 -50.40
N ALA A 148 19.06 40.79 -49.37
CA ALA A 148 19.04 42.21 -49.03
C ALA A 148 20.42 42.74 -48.60
N ALA A 149 21.17 41.97 -47.80
CA ALA A 149 22.53 42.34 -47.37
C ALA A 149 23.51 42.36 -48.54
N GLN A 150 23.40 41.43 -49.48
CA GLN A 150 24.21 41.42 -50.70
C GLN A 150 23.92 42.67 -51.56
N GLN A 151 22.66 43.07 -51.67
CA GLN A 151 22.27 44.33 -52.32
C GLN A 151 22.86 45.56 -51.60
N ALA A 152 22.84 45.57 -50.26
CA ALA A 152 23.40 46.67 -49.47
C ALA A 152 24.94 46.74 -49.50
N ALA A 153 25.63 45.59 -49.49
CA ALA A 153 27.09 45.52 -49.56
C ALA A 153 27.64 45.99 -50.92
N LEU A 154 26.90 45.76 -52.01
CA LEU A 154 27.21 46.37 -53.31
C LEU A 154 27.11 47.91 -53.26
N ALA A 155 26.33 48.47 -52.32
CA ALA A 155 26.14 49.91 -52.17
C ALA A 155 27.17 50.60 -51.25
N GLN A 156 27.94 49.87 -50.42
CA GLN A 156 28.83 50.47 -49.42
C GLN A 156 30.18 49.73 -49.30
N ARG A 157 31.28 50.37 -49.70
CA ARG A 157 32.68 49.95 -49.41
C ARG A 157 33.43 51.14 -48.79
N PRO A 158 33.91 51.08 -47.54
CA PRO A 158 35.37 51.18 -47.28
C PRO A 158 35.88 50.46 -46.00
N ALA A 159 37.11 50.81 -45.57
CA ALA A 159 38.20 50.01 -45.03
C ALA A 159 38.26 49.71 -43.51
N VAL A 160 39.09 48.70 -43.19
CA VAL A 160 39.34 47.98 -41.92
C VAL A 160 40.23 48.74 -40.93
N SER A 161 40.01 48.54 -39.62
CA SER A 161 41.07 48.64 -38.60
C SER A 161 40.80 47.74 -37.38
N THR A 162 41.87 47.17 -36.82
CA THR A 162 41.91 46.10 -35.80
C THR A 162 42.58 46.63 -34.53
N GLN A 163 42.03 46.39 -33.33
CA GLN A 163 42.79 46.53 -32.06
C GLN A 163 42.34 45.54 -30.96
N VAL A 164 43.29 45.21 -30.07
CA VAL A 164 43.40 44.04 -29.17
C VAL A 164 43.44 44.46 -27.68
N ALA A 165 42.80 43.64 -26.80
CA ALA A 165 42.99 43.25 -25.36
C ALA A 165 43.67 44.20 -24.31
N PRO A 166 43.45 44.10 -22.96
CA PRO A 166 43.79 42.93 -22.11
C PRO A 166 42.97 42.70 -20.78
N SER A 167 43.47 41.76 -19.95
CA SER A 167 42.91 40.99 -18.81
C SER A 167 43.26 41.44 -17.37
N TYR A 168 42.50 40.99 -16.34
CA TYR A 168 42.72 41.23 -14.88
C TYR A 168 42.90 39.92 -14.04
N PRO A 169 43.61 39.94 -12.88
CA PRO A 169 43.89 38.74 -12.05
C PRO A 169 43.02 38.57 -10.77
N ALA A 170 43.17 37.39 -10.15
CA ALA A 170 42.37 36.80 -9.06
C ALA A 170 42.89 37.07 -7.63
N ALA A 171 42.02 36.88 -6.63
CA ALA A 171 42.34 36.95 -5.19
C ALA A 171 41.98 35.64 -4.44
N THR A 172 42.84 35.27 -3.48
CA THR A 172 42.86 34.00 -2.73
C THR A 172 42.28 34.17 -1.31
N VAL A 173 41.58 33.16 -0.76
CA VAL A 173 41.10 33.11 0.64
C VAL A 173 41.58 31.81 1.32
N GLN A 174 42.11 31.93 2.54
CA GLN A 174 42.58 30.82 3.42
C GLN A 174 41.44 30.26 4.31
N PRO A 175 41.53 28.99 4.76
CA PRO A 175 40.68 28.45 5.84
C PRO A 175 41.44 28.29 7.17
N THR A 176 40.78 28.65 8.28
CA THR A 176 41.23 28.39 9.67
C THR A 176 40.71 27.05 10.19
N LEU A 177 41.59 26.25 10.79
CA LEU A 177 41.33 24.92 11.33
C LEU A 177 41.21 25.00 12.87
N GLY A 178 40.09 24.55 13.43
CA GLY A 178 39.81 24.52 14.87
C GLY A 178 39.93 23.10 15.42
N GLN A 179 40.79 22.96 16.43
CA GLN A 179 41.27 21.73 17.06
C GLN A 179 40.23 21.13 18.04
N GLN A 180 40.00 19.81 17.98
CA GLN A 180 39.21 19.05 18.95
C GLN A 180 40.15 18.32 19.94
N SER A 181 39.82 18.34 21.24
CA SER A 181 40.43 17.50 22.27
C SER A 181 39.49 16.34 22.65
N PRO A 182 40.00 15.13 22.89
CA PRO A 182 39.20 13.99 23.35
C PRO A 182 39.12 13.92 24.89
N VAL A 183 37.97 13.48 25.40
CA VAL A 183 37.75 13.11 26.80
C VAL A 183 37.58 11.59 26.88
N SER A 184 38.33 10.96 27.80
CA SER A 184 38.33 9.52 28.08
C SER A 184 37.00 9.01 28.64
N PRO A 185 36.59 7.75 28.36
CA PRO A 185 35.41 7.17 29.01
C PRO A 185 35.79 6.44 30.31
N ALA A 186 34.94 6.61 31.33
CA ALA A 186 34.93 5.80 32.54
C ALA A 186 34.20 4.47 32.26
N VAL A 187 34.81 3.36 32.68
CA VAL A 187 34.24 2.00 32.55
C VAL A 187 33.30 1.75 33.73
N GLN A 188 32.00 1.65 33.47
CA GLN A 188 31.01 1.12 34.42
C GLN A 188 30.91 -0.40 34.26
N ALA A 189 31.16 -1.13 35.34
CA ALA A 189 31.00 -2.57 35.41
C ALA A 189 29.50 -2.91 35.52
N ASN A 190 28.94 -3.46 34.44
CA ASN A 190 27.58 -4.00 34.44
C ASN A 190 27.58 -5.41 35.02
N SER A 191 26.45 -5.80 35.63
CA SER A 191 26.33 -7.10 36.29
C SER A 191 26.31 -8.23 35.26
N VAL A 192 26.90 -9.39 35.59
CA VAL A 192 26.97 -10.56 34.70
C VAL A 192 25.59 -11.00 34.18
N TRP A 193 24.52 -10.79 34.95
CA TRP A 193 23.14 -11.04 34.52
C TRP A 193 22.59 -9.99 33.54
N GLN A 194 23.02 -8.72 33.67
CA GLN A 194 22.78 -7.71 32.64
C GLN A 194 23.56 -8.04 31.36
N ASP A 195 24.78 -8.58 31.46
CA ASP A 195 25.60 -8.95 30.29
C ASP A 195 25.05 -10.18 29.55
N VAL A 196 24.54 -11.19 30.26
CA VAL A 196 23.90 -12.36 29.61
C VAL A 196 22.59 -11.96 28.91
N PHE A 197 21.71 -11.20 29.57
CA PHE A 197 20.52 -10.66 28.92
C PHE A 197 20.92 -9.74 27.75
N SER A 198 21.98 -8.93 27.93
CA SER A 198 22.56 -8.04 26.93
C SER A 198 23.01 -8.77 25.67
N VAL A 199 23.67 -9.91 25.81
CA VAL A 199 24.11 -10.72 24.67
C VAL A 199 22.94 -11.44 24.02
N LEU A 200 22.00 -12.00 24.80
CA LEU A 200 20.88 -12.76 24.26
C LEU A 200 19.94 -11.93 23.38
N TRP A 201 19.55 -10.72 23.78
CA TRP A 201 18.69 -9.89 22.92
C TRP A 201 19.44 -9.39 21.68
N LYS A 202 20.75 -9.12 21.80
CA LYS A 202 21.59 -8.74 20.65
C LYS A 202 21.66 -9.89 19.64
N LEU A 203 21.88 -11.11 20.11
CA LEU A 203 21.86 -12.30 19.27
C LEU A 203 20.48 -12.51 18.62
N ALA A 204 19.39 -12.32 19.37
CA ALA A 204 18.03 -12.40 18.82
C ALA A 204 17.79 -11.37 17.71
N LEU A 205 18.28 -10.13 17.86
CA LEU A 205 18.20 -9.12 16.80
C LEU A 205 19.03 -9.51 15.57
N ILE A 206 20.24 -10.02 15.77
CA ILE A 206 21.08 -10.49 14.65
C ILE A 206 20.37 -11.62 13.91
N VAL A 207 19.81 -12.60 14.63
CA VAL A 207 19.03 -13.70 14.04
C VAL A 207 17.80 -13.17 13.29
N ALA A 208 17.06 -12.21 13.86
CA ALA A 208 15.90 -11.61 13.21
C ALA A 208 16.27 -10.88 11.90
N VAL A 209 17.40 -10.16 11.89
CA VAL A 209 17.93 -9.50 10.69
C VAL A 209 18.34 -10.53 9.64
N ILE A 210 19.08 -11.56 10.01
CA ILE A 210 19.50 -12.62 9.07
C ILE A 210 18.27 -13.35 8.50
N ALA A 211 17.31 -13.70 9.36
CA ALA A 211 16.05 -14.32 8.94
C ALA A 211 15.25 -13.40 8.00
N SER A 212 15.21 -12.10 8.27
CA SER A 212 14.54 -11.12 7.41
C SER A 212 15.22 -10.98 6.05
N CYS A 213 16.56 -10.94 6.00
CA CYS A 213 17.32 -10.95 4.76
C CYS A 213 17.09 -12.23 3.95
N TRP A 214 16.99 -13.38 4.63
CA TRP A 214 16.70 -14.65 3.97
C TRP A 214 15.26 -14.69 3.43
N ALA A 215 14.29 -14.22 4.22
CA ALA A 215 12.90 -14.09 3.79
C ALA A 215 12.77 -13.17 2.57
N LEU A 216 13.48 -12.03 2.55
CA LEU A 216 13.55 -11.11 1.41
C LEU A 216 14.06 -11.80 0.14
N TRP A 217 15.12 -12.59 0.27
CA TRP A 217 15.68 -13.33 -0.85
C TRP A 217 14.73 -14.39 -1.39
N LEU A 218 14.08 -15.17 -0.50
CA LEU A 218 13.06 -16.15 -0.88
C LEU A 218 11.85 -15.46 -1.52
N HIS A 219 11.49 -14.28 -1.02
CA HIS A 219 10.39 -13.49 -1.56
C HIS A 219 10.67 -13.02 -2.98
N HIS A 220 11.86 -12.48 -3.22
CA HIS A 220 12.29 -12.06 -4.54
C HIS A 220 12.37 -13.22 -5.54
N LYS A 221 12.71 -14.42 -5.06
CA LYS A 221 12.70 -15.65 -5.86
C LYS A 221 11.32 -16.25 -6.12
N GLY A 222 10.25 -15.66 -5.59
CA GLY A 222 8.89 -16.18 -5.71
C GLY A 222 8.57 -17.35 -4.76
N GLN A 223 9.54 -17.81 -3.97
CA GLN A 223 9.43 -18.99 -3.09
C GLN A 223 8.70 -18.71 -1.77
N ALA A 224 8.56 -17.44 -1.39
CA ALA A 224 7.83 -17.01 -0.21
C ALA A 224 7.11 -15.67 -0.46
N THR A 225 6.04 -15.39 0.26
CA THR A 225 5.28 -14.15 0.16
C THR A 225 5.35 -13.41 1.48
N ILE A 226 6.02 -12.25 1.50
CA ILE A 226 5.99 -11.36 2.66
C ILE A 226 4.64 -10.64 2.64
N TYR A 227 4.41 -9.70 1.73
CA TYR A 227 3.08 -9.11 1.55
C TYR A 227 2.44 -9.61 0.27
N ASN A 228 1.20 -10.07 0.37
CA ASN A 228 0.47 -10.54 -0.80
C ASN A 228 0.03 -9.38 -1.70
N ASP A 229 -0.50 -8.33 -1.09
CA ASP A 229 -1.02 -7.13 -1.74
C ASP A 229 -0.94 -5.90 -0.80
N TYR A 230 -1.38 -4.74 -1.29
CA TYR A 230 -1.36 -3.51 -0.48
C TYR A 230 -2.28 -3.58 0.73
N THR A 231 -3.33 -4.40 0.69
CA THR A 231 -4.28 -4.55 1.80
C THR A 231 -3.65 -5.33 2.96
N ASP A 232 -2.93 -6.44 2.68
CA ASP A 232 -2.15 -7.19 3.68
C ASP A 232 -1.12 -6.27 4.37
N ALA A 233 -0.35 -5.53 3.56
CA ALA A 233 0.62 -4.57 4.07
C ALA A 233 -0.04 -3.49 4.93
N ALA A 234 -1.15 -2.90 4.47
CA ALA A 234 -1.85 -1.84 5.18
C ALA A 234 -2.41 -2.33 6.53
N ILE A 235 -3.07 -3.49 6.57
CA ILE A 235 -3.63 -4.04 7.83
C ILE A 235 -2.52 -4.31 8.84
N THR A 236 -1.43 -4.95 8.41
CA THR A 236 -0.29 -5.28 9.28
C THR A 236 0.32 -4.01 9.89
N ASN A 237 0.40 -2.92 9.12
CA ASN A 237 0.98 -1.66 9.58
C ASN A 237 0.00 -0.80 10.39
N LEU A 238 -1.28 -0.73 10.02
CA LEU A 238 -2.24 0.20 10.61
C LEU A 238 -2.84 -0.29 11.93
N LEU A 239 -3.00 -1.60 12.13
CA LEU A 239 -3.63 -2.14 13.35
C LEU A 239 -3.02 -1.65 14.68
N PRO A 240 -1.68 -1.60 14.84
CA PRO A 240 -1.08 -1.04 16.06
C PRO A 240 -1.39 0.45 16.23
N VAL A 241 -1.39 1.22 15.13
CA VAL A 241 -1.67 2.66 15.15
C VAL A 241 -3.12 2.93 15.47
N THR A 242 -4.06 2.15 14.95
CA THR A 242 -5.48 2.25 15.30
C THR A 242 -5.69 2.01 16.79
N GLY A 243 -5.05 1.00 17.38
CA GLY A 243 -5.09 0.76 18.82
C GLY A 243 -4.53 1.94 19.64
N LEU A 244 -3.42 2.53 19.19
CA LEU A 244 -2.83 3.72 19.81
C LEU A 244 -3.74 4.95 19.73
N ILE A 245 -4.32 5.23 18.55
CA ILE A 245 -5.22 6.36 18.34
C ILE A 245 -6.47 6.22 19.21
N ILE A 246 -7.08 5.03 19.23
CA ILE A 246 -8.24 4.75 20.08
C ILE A 246 -7.86 4.94 21.55
N GLY A 247 -6.71 4.42 21.98
CA GLY A 247 -6.21 4.61 23.33
C GLY A 247 -6.11 6.10 23.68
N LEU A 248 -5.39 6.89 22.87
CA LEU A 248 -5.23 8.33 23.07
C LEU A 248 -6.57 9.07 23.11
N LEU A 249 -7.52 8.71 22.24
CA LEU A 249 -8.87 9.26 22.24
C LEU A 249 -9.60 8.93 23.55
N CYS A 250 -9.54 7.69 24.02
CA CYS A 250 -10.11 7.28 25.30
C CYS A 250 -9.50 8.05 26.48
N GLY A 251 -8.19 8.24 26.48
CA GLY A 251 -7.49 9.04 27.48
C GLY A 251 -7.91 10.52 27.44
N TRP A 252 -8.06 11.09 26.25
CA TRP A 252 -8.56 12.46 26.06
C TRP A 252 -10.00 12.63 26.54
N LEU A 253 -10.84 11.59 26.40
CA LEU A 253 -12.21 11.55 26.93
C LEU A 253 -12.28 11.31 28.45
N GLY A 254 -11.14 11.18 29.14
CA GLY A 254 -11.09 10.97 30.60
C GLY A 254 -11.45 9.56 31.06
N LEU A 255 -11.43 8.56 30.17
CA LEU A 255 -11.65 7.17 30.54
C LEU A 255 -10.48 6.62 31.39
N PRO A 256 -10.72 5.57 32.20
CA PRO A 256 -9.67 4.97 33.04
C PRO A 256 -8.45 4.53 32.22
N HIS A 257 -7.25 4.64 32.79
CA HIS A 257 -5.99 4.26 32.11
C HIS A 257 -5.97 2.80 31.62
N GLN A 258 -6.73 1.91 32.26
CA GLN A 258 -6.90 0.53 31.83
C GLN A 258 -7.52 0.45 30.42
N VAL A 259 -8.50 1.30 30.10
CA VAL A 259 -9.15 1.33 28.77
C VAL A 259 -8.14 1.73 27.69
N TYR A 260 -7.31 2.74 27.97
CA TYR A 260 -6.19 3.13 27.10
C TYR A 260 -5.25 1.95 26.82
N GLN A 261 -4.81 1.24 27.87
CA GLN A 261 -3.88 0.11 27.74
C GLN A 261 -4.51 -1.04 26.95
N VAL A 262 -5.77 -1.37 27.23
CA VAL A 262 -6.52 -2.42 26.53
C VAL A 262 -6.63 -2.11 25.04
N ALA A 263 -6.92 -0.87 24.64
CA ALA A 263 -6.99 -0.48 23.23
C ALA A 263 -5.66 -0.67 22.50
N VAL A 264 -4.55 -0.21 23.11
CA VAL A 264 -3.20 -0.35 22.55
C VAL A 264 -2.82 -1.83 22.41
N ILE A 265 -2.98 -2.60 23.47
CA ILE A 265 -2.64 -4.04 23.49
C ILE A 265 -3.49 -4.78 22.46
N THR A 266 -4.79 -4.49 22.37
CA THR A 266 -5.68 -5.13 21.40
C THR A 266 -5.25 -4.85 19.95
N GLY A 267 -4.85 -3.61 19.64
CA GLY A 267 -4.32 -3.26 18.31
C GLY A 267 -3.05 -4.03 17.96
N ILE A 268 -2.11 -4.15 18.90
CA ILE A 268 -0.86 -4.91 18.71
C ILE A 268 -1.15 -6.40 18.53
N LEU A 269 -1.96 -6.99 19.42
CA LEU A 269 -2.31 -8.42 19.35
C LEU A 269 -3.06 -8.75 18.06
N SER A 270 -3.96 -7.88 17.61
CA SER A 270 -4.66 -8.04 16.34
C SER A 270 -3.70 -7.99 15.15
N ALA A 271 -2.71 -7.09 15.19
CA ALA A 271 -1.68 -6.99 14.15
C ALA A 271 -0.82 -8.26 14.08
N VAL A 272 -0.40 -8.79 15.23
CA VAL A 272 0.37 -10.04 15.32
C VAL A 272 -0.48 -11.22 14.84
N ALA A 273 -1.73 -11.33 15.30
CA ALA A 273 -2.64 -12.40 14.88
C ALA A 273 -2.88 -12.36 13.37
N PHE A 274 -3.10 -11.17 12.80
CA PHE A 274 -3.23 -10.99 11.36
C PHE A 274 -1.94 -11.36 10.62
N ALA A 275 -0.77 -10.93 11.10
CA ALA A 275 0.50 -11.27 10.47
C ALA A 275 0.77 -12.79 10.46
N VAL A 276 0.46 -13.49 11.55
CA VAL A 276 0.54 -14.95 11.65
C VAL A 276 -0.42 -15.61 10.67
N TYR A 277 -1.69 -15.18 10.68
CA TYR A 277 -2.72 -15.69 9.78
C TYR A 277 -2.33 -15.51 8.32
N ALA A 278 -1.92 -14.30 7.93
CA ALA A 278 -1.49 -13.98 6.59
C ALA A 278 -0.26 -14.79 6.16
N ALA A 279 0.74 -14.94 7.03
CA ALA A 279 1.91 -15.75 6.74
C ALA A 279 1.53 -17.23 6.50
N ALA A 280 0.65 -17.78 7.33
CA ALA A 280 0.19 -19.16 7.24
C ALA A 280 -0.66 -19.44 5.99
N MET A 281 -1.43 -18.45 5.52
CA MET A 281 -2.28 -18.59 4.34
C MET A 281 -1.54 -18.36 3.01
N THR A 282 -0.44 -17.61 3.02
CA THR A 282 0.28 -17.21 1.79
C THR A 282 1.57 -17.99 1.54
N ASN A 283 2.00 -18.81 2.50
CA ASN A 283 3.26 -19.54 2.42
C ASN A 283 3.07 -21.01 2.79
N ASP A 284 3.64 -21.89 1.99
CA ASP A 284 3.74 -23.30 2.31
C ASP A 284 4.98 -23.61 3.13
N GLY A 285 4.82 -24.49 4.11
CA GLY A 285 5.90 -24.99 4.95
C GLY A 285 6.24 -24.09 6.14
N ALA A 286 6.46 -24.72 7.30
CA ALA A 286 6.70 -24.02 8.57
C ALA A 286 7.88 -23.05 8.52
N LEU A 287 8.92 -23.35 7.74
CA LEU A 287 10.10 -22.49 7.59
C LEU A 287 9.75 -21.17 6.89
N ASN A 288 9.04 -21.21 5.76
CA ASN A 288 8.67 -20.01 5.02
C ASN A 288 7.68 -19.14 5.82
N ILE A 289 6.72 -19.78 6.48
CA ILE A 289 5.77 -19.11 7.39
C ILE A 289 6.55 -18.39 8.51
N THR A 290 7.51 -19.07 9.14
CA THR A 290 8.29 -18.50 10.24
C THR A 290 9.18 -17.36 9.77
N LEU A 291 9.91 -17.53 8.66
CA LEU A 291 10.79 -16.51 8.11
C LEU A 291 10.02 -15.25 7.67
N THR A 292 8.91 -15.41 6.97
CA THR A 292 8.08 -14.28 6.51
C THR A 292 7.40 -13.57 7.68
N LEU A 293 6.96 -14.30 8.71
CA LEU A 293 6.45 -13.71 9.94
C LEU A 293 7.52 -12.88 10.66
N ILE A 294 8.74 -13.42 10.81
CA ILE A 294 9.86 -12.67 11.40
C ILE A 294 10.15 -11.42 10.60
N ALA A 295 10.16 -11.50 9.27
CA ALA A 295 10.38 -10.36 8.39
C ALA A 295 9.31 -9.27 8.56
N LYS A 296 8.01 -9.65 8.52
CA LYS A 296 6.89 -8.74 8.76
C LYS A 296 7.05 -7.98 10.08
N LEU A 297 7.27 -8.70 11.18
CA LEU A 297 7.38 -8.11 12.51
C LEU A 297 8.64 -7.24 12.65
N THR A 298 9.75 -7.64 12.03
CA THR A 298 11.01 -6.89 12.05
C THR A 298 10.87 -5.57 11.31
N PHE A 299 10.33 -5.55 10.09
CA PHE A 299 10.18 -4.31 9.32
C PHE A 299 9.24 -3.32 10.00
N VAL A 300 8.10 -3.80 10.50
CA VAL A 300 7.13 -2.97 11.22
C VAL A 300 7.74 -2.41 12.51
N SER A 301 8.48 -3.23 13.26
CA SER A 301 9.12 -2.82 14.52
C SER A 301 10.24 -1.81 14.28
N VAL A 302 11.09 -2.03 13.27
CA VAL A 302 12.15 -1.07 12.89
C VAL A 302 11.54 0.27 12.47
N PHE A 303 10.49 0.25 11.65
CA PHE A 303 9.79 1.46 11.24
C PHE A 303 9.25 2.24 12.44
N TYR A 304 8.51 1.58 13.34
CA TYR A 304 7.93 2.25 14.50
C TYR A 304 8.97 2.72 15.51
N LEU A 305 10.07 1.99 15.69
CA LEU A 305 11.17 2.41 16.56
C LEU A 305 11.82 3.68 16.00
N VAL A 306 12.16 3.70 14.71
CA VAL A 306 12.77 4.88 14.07
C VAL A 306 11.80 6.07 14.11
N MET A 307 10.52 5.87 13.76
CA MET A 307 9.51 6.91 13.86
C MET A 307 9.35 7.43 15.29
N GLY A 308 9.28 6.53 16.29
CA GLY A 308 9.18 6.89 17.70
C GLY A 308 10.36 7.74 18.16
N LEU A 309 11.59 7.37 17.81
CA LEU A 309 12.80 8.14 18.13
C LEU A 309 12.78 9.54 17.48
N LEU A 310 12.39 9.64 16.21
CA LEU A 310 12.28 10.92 15.49
C LEU A 310 11.17 11.81 16.06
N ILE A 311 10.05 11.24 16.49
CA ILE A 311 8.96 11.99 17.11
C ILE A 311 9.39 12.48 18.50
N LEU A 312 10.01 11.62 19.31
CA LEU A 312 10.52 12.00 20.63
C LEU A 312 11.58 13.11 20.54
N SER A 313 12.43 13.11 19.51
CA SER A 313 13.42 14.16 19.30
C SER A 313 12.82 15.54 18.98
N LEU A 314 11.54 15.62 18.56
CA LEU A 314 10.84 16.90 18.40
C LEU A 314 10.50 17.56 19.74
N PHE A 315 10.40 16.78 20.83
CA PHE A 315 9.99 17.27 22.15
C PHE A 315 11.15 17.35 23.16
N GLY A 316 12.29 16.72 22.89
CA GLY A 316 13.37 16.47 23.86
C GLY A 316 14.46 17.55 24.03
N GLY A 317 14.29 18.77 23.51
CA GLY A 317 15.36 19.76 23.47
C GLY A 317 15.54 20.57 24.76
N ALA A 318 16.30 20.05 25.74
CA ALA A 318 16.70 20.85 26.91
C ALA A 318 17.64 22.01 26.54
N ARG A 319 17.50 23.15 27.22
CA ARG A 319 18.39 24.31 27.03
C ARG A 319 19.80 23.95 27.49
N ARG A 320 20.82 24.26 26.67
CA ARG A 320 22.22 24.02 27.07
C ARG A 320 22.65 25.05 28.11
N LYS A 321 23.50 24.65 29.05
CA LYS A 321 24.02 25.54 30.11
C LYS A 321 24.77 26.71 29.45
N GLY A 322 24.34 27.94 29.71
CA GLY A 322 24.94 29.18 29.16
C GLY A 322 24.35 29.68 27.83
N GLU A 323 23.44 28.94 27.19
CA GLU A 323 22.81 29.34 25.93
C GLU A 323 21.71 30.40 26.15
N SER A 324 21.57 31.43 25.31
CA SER A 324 20.47 32.41 25.43
C SER A 324 19.12 31.80 25.02
N ARG A 325 17.98 32.37 25.47
CA ARG A 325 16.65 31.87 25.07
C ARG A 325 16.45 31.94 23.55
N ALA A 326 16.85 33.05 22.94
CA ALA A 326 16.76 33.24 21.49
C ALA A 326 17.63 32.24 20.70
N GLN A 327 18.83 31.92 21.19
CA GLN A 327 19.70 30.92 20.58
C GLN A 327 19.12 29.51 20.69
N ALA A 328 18.58 29.15 21.86
CA ALA A 328 17.95 27.86 22.08
C ALA A 328 16.72 27.66 21.17
N GLU A 329 15.85 28.67 21.05
CA GLU A 329 14.69 28.62 20.17
C GLU A 329 15.08 28.56 18.68
N ALA A 330 16.10 29.33 18.27
CA ALA A 330 16.61 29.30 16.90
C ALA A 330 17.20 27.92 16.54
N ARG A 331 17.93 27.29 17.48
CA ARG A 331 18.45 25.92 17.31
C ARG A 331 17.31 24.91 17.21
N GLN A 332 16.35 24.94 18.15
CA GLN A 332 15.20 24.04 18.14
C GLN A 332 14.40 24.14 16.83
N ARG A 333 14.24 25.35 16.25
CA ARG A 333 13.59 25.51 14.94
C ARG A 333 14.36 24.84 13.80
N ARG A 334 15.70 24.88 13.81
CA ARG A 334 16.55 24.21 12.80
C ARG A 334 16.49 22.69 12.97
N GLU A 335 16.67 22.20 14.18
CA GLU A 335 16.60 20.78 14.53
C GLU A 335 15.21 20.20 14.22
N ALA A 336 14.13 20.94 14.50
CA ALA A 336 12.77 20.53 14.17
C ALA A 336 12.52 20.47 12.65
N ARG A 337 13.05 21.42 11.86
CA ARG A 337 12.96 21.36 10.38
C ARG A 337 13.68 20.13 9.84
N GLN A 338 14.89 19.85 10.33
CA GLN A 338 15.67 18.68 9.93
C GLN A 338 14.97 17.37 10.34
N THR A 339 14.46 17.30 11.57
CA THR A 339 13.73 16.12 12.07
C THR A 339 12.45 15.89 11.27
N ARG A 340 11.67 16.94 10.96
CA ARG A 340 10.48 16.82 10.09
C ARG A 340 10.82 16.31 8.69
N ALA A 341 11.93 16.77 8.11
CA ALA A 341 12.44 16.25 6.85
C ALA A 341 12.81 14.76 6.97
N GLN A 342 13.50 14.35 8.05
CA GLN A 342 13.83 12.95 8.31
C GLN A 342 12.58 12.07 8.49
N ILE A 343 11.55 12.57 9.18
CA ILE A 343 10.26 11.88 9.32
C ILE A 343 9.62 11.66 7.94
N ALA A 344 9.55 12.70 7.12
CA ALA A 344 8.98 12.62 5.77
C ALA A 344 9.75 11.64 4.88
N THR A 345 11.08 11.75 4.84
CA THR A 345 11.95 10.86 4.05
C THR A 345 11.84 9.41 4.50
N THR A 346 11.87 9.15 5.81
CA THR A 346 11.78 7.79 6.35
C THR A 346 10.41 7.18 6.09
N SER A 347 9.34 7.98 6.21
CA SER A 347 7.97 7.53 5.90
C SER A 347 7.82 7.19 4.42
N ALA A 348 8.25 8.07 3.52
CA ALA A 348 8.20 7.83 2.07
C ALA A 348 9.05 6.62 1.66
N GLY A 349 10.26 6.50 2.21
CA GLY A 349 11.14 5.36 1.98
C GLY A 349 10.53 4.05 2.44
N TYR A 350 9.90 4.03 3.63
CA TYR A 350 9.20 2.84 4.13
C TYR A 350 7.99 2.48 3.26
N THR A 351 7.16 3.45 2.87
CA THR A 351 6.03 3.20 1.97
C THR A 351 6.49 2.61 0.64
N PHE A 352 7.55 3.14 0.04
CA PHE A 352 8.12 2.60 -1.19
C PHE A 352 8.66 1.18 -0.99
N PHE A 353 9.40 0.94 0.09
CA PHE A 353 9.92 -0.37 0.44
C PHE A 353 8.79 -1.39 0.64
N THR A 354 7.76 -1.05 1.42
CA THR A 354 6.59 -1.90 1.62
C THR A 354 5.85 -2.19 0.31
N ALA A 355 5.69 -1.19 -0.56
CA ALA A 355 5.08 -1.39 -1.88
C ALA A 355 5.91 -2.32 -2.77
N TRP A 356 7.24 -2.24 -2.71
CA TRP A 356 8.15 -3.14 -3.41
C TRP A 356 8.11 -4.59 -2.89
N LEU A 357 7.77 -4.78 -1.61
CA LEU A 357 7.55 -6.10 -1.01
C LEU A 357 6.18 -6.72 -1.30
N CYS A 358 5.26 -5.97 -1.90
CA CYS A 358 3.94 -6.48 -2.23
C CYS A 358 4.03 -7.28 -3.53
N ARG A 359 3.56 -8.53 -3.50
CA ARG A 359 3.53 -9.40 -4.68
C ARG A 359 2.57 -8.87 -5.74
N ARG A 360 1.45 -8.27 -5.33
CA ARG A 360 0.49 -7.58 -6.19
C ARG A 360 0.44 -6.10 -5.85
N ALA A 361 0.51 -5.26 -6.87
CA ALA A 361 0.48 -3.80 -6.75
C ALA A 361 -0.96 -3.25 -6.74
N GLU A 362 -1.84 -3.83 -5.94
CA GLU A 362 -3.26 -3.47 -5.88
C GLU A 362 -3.82 -3.57 -4.46
N PHE A 363 -4.92 -2.86 -4.21
CA PHE A 363 -5.71 -3.01 -2.98
C PHE A 363 -6.85 -3.99 -3.22
N THR A 364 -6.86 -5.08 -2.47
CA THR A 364 -7.95 -6.07 -2.45
C THR A 364 -8.99 -5.70 -1.39
N SER A 365 -10.23 -6.16 -1.57
CA SER A 365 -11.27 -5.95 -0.57
C SER A 365 -10.92 -6.65 0.75
N LEU A 366 -11.40 -6.15 1.89
CA LEU A 366 -11.13 -6.79 3.19
C LEU A 366 -11.62 -8.25 3.22
N SER A 367 -12.76 -8.53 2.59
CA SER A 367 -13.28 -9.90 2.48
C SER A 367 -12.37 -10.82 1.68
N GLU A 368 -11.77 -10.32 0.60
CA GLU A 368 -10.85 -11.08 -0.24
C GLU A 368 -9.48 -11.25 0.42
N CYS A 369 -8.97 -10.20 1.05
CA CYS A 369 -7.75 -10.24 1.85
C CYS A 369 -7.87 -11.25 3.00
N LEU A 370 -9.00 -11.27 3.71
CA LEU A 370 -9.25 -12.23 4.78
C LEU A 370 -9.60 -13.63 4.29
N ALA A 371 -10.09 -13.78 3.05
CA ALA A 371 -10.33 -15.10 2.46
C ALA A 371 -9.04 -15.75 1.93
N PHE A 372 -7.98 -14.97 1.71
CA PHE A 372 -6.71 -15.41 1.10
C PHE A 372 -6.95 -16.32 -0.11
N SER A 373 -7.83 -15.89 -1.01
CA SER A 373 -8.20 -16.64 -2.21
C SER A 373 -6.97 -16.85 -3.09
N ALA A 374 -6.36 -18.03 -3.00
CA ALA A 374 -5.29 -18.46 -3.87
C ALA A 374 -5.87 -18.78 -5.25
N GLU A 375 -5.52 -18.00 -6.27
CA GLU A 375 -5.49 -18.52 -7.64
C GLU A 375 -4.13 -19.19 -7.87
N PRO A 376 -4.08 -20.34 -8.57
CA PRO A 376 -2.85 -21.02 -8.88
C PRO A 376 -2.00 -20.16 -9.82
N GLN A 377 -0.69 -20.12 -9.56
CA GLN A 377 0.27 -19.43 -10.41
C GLN A 377 0.16 -19.94 -11.85
N ALA A 378 -0.28 -19.07 -12.77
CA ALA A 378 -0.10 -19.29 -14.19
C ALA A 378 1.41 -19.20 -14.49
N VAL A 379 1.98 -20.34 -14.88
CA VAL A 379 3.33 -20.48 -15.46
C VAL A 379 3.38 -19.82 -16.84
#